data_AF-A0A1S3KHU2-F1
#
_entry.id   AF-A0A1S3KHU2-F1
#
_cell.length_a   1.000
_cell.length_b   1.000
_cell.length_c   1.000
_cell.angle_alpha   90.00
_cell.angle_beta   90.00
_cell.angle_gamma   90.00
#
_symmetry.space_group_name_H-M   'P 1'
#
loop_
_entity.id
_entity.type
_entity.pdbx_description
1 polymer ?
#
loop_
_entity_poly.entity_id
_entity_poly.type
_entity_poly.pdbx_seq_one_letter_code
_entity_poly.pdbx_strand_id
1 'polypeptide(L)'
;MTMLMFCFLIFLCETAFCQLAPSAGFQRTVVFIKRQSYPSQYVFLRGGRNDGSPIPIRHRVKPTIGSDSRYYDWSQGDNNLDWDAQENGQWNFKSFQKPGGTPLMWTTNVQGTVNVTKDGAGYTPINTMGPHYWMMDVDMDCNKTDDGWFQLKAFVVHGEKNDYISWNGNNGEWERGVEQTTCWGDHKKFSGVNNHVAKCGAINVFTYGEGTPCVVSKSFGDPLLG
;
A
#
# COMPACT_ATOMS: atom_id res chain seq x y z
N MET A 1 5.35 56.99 -47.97
CA MET A 1 6.61 56.22 -47.90
C MET A 1 7.02 56.17 -46.45
N THR A 2 6.66 55.08 -45.74
CA THR A 2 7.19 54.54 -44.46
C THR A 2 6.09 53.61 -43.89
N MET A 3 6.10 52.32 -44.16
CA MET A 3 6.89 51.20 -43.60
C MET A 3 5.94 50.32 -42.77
N LEU A 4 5.46 49.22 -43.40
CA LEU A 4 4.74 48.13 -42.75
C LEU A 4 5.68 47.45 -41.74
N MET A 5 5.22 47.30 -40.50
CA MET A 5 5.85 46.40 -39.53
C MET A 5 4.92 45.20 -39.33
N PHE A 6 5.28 44.08 -39.96
CA PHE A 6 4.68 42.77 -39.73
C PHE A 6 5.03 42.31 -38.31
N CYS A 7 4.04 42.28 -37.42
CA CYS A 7 4.19 41.63 -36.12
C CYS A 7 3.63 40.20 -36.23
N PHE A 8 4.54 39.23 -36.32
CA PHE A 8 4.21 37.81 -36.19
C PHE A 8 3.69 37.57 -34.77
N LEU A 9 2.37 37.34 -34.61
CA LEU A 9 1.84 36.72 -33.40
C LEU A 9 2.13 35.22 -33.48
N ILE A 10 3.15 34.78 -32.75
CA ILE A 10 3.33 33.36 -32.41
C ILE A 10 2.28 33.05 -31.35
N PHE A 11 1.23 32.32 -31.75
CA PHE A 11 0.23 31.78 -30.85
C PHE A 11 0.86 30.57 -30.13
N LEU A 12 1.42 30.80 -28.94
CA LEU A 12 1.85 29.71 -28.06
C LEU A 12 0.58 29.05 -27.48
N CYS A 13 0.30 27.85 -27.99
CA CYS A 13 -0.69 26.93 -27.46
C CYS A 13 -0.15 26.33 -26.17
N GLU A 14 -0.46 26.92 -25.01
CA GLU A 14 -0.24 26.27 -23.73
C GLU A 14 -1.43 25.37 -23.41
N THR A 15 -1.32 24.10 -23.79
CA THR A 15 -2.18 23.05 -23.24
C THR A 15 -1.80 22.86 -21.77
N ALA A 16 -2.51 23.54 -20.87
CA ALA A 16 -2.45 23.28 -19.45
C ALA A 16 -2.95 21.86 -19.18
N PHE A 17 -2.02 20.92 -19.03
CA PHE A 17 -2.30 19.66 -18.35
C PHE A 17 -2.61 20.00 -16.89
N CYS A 18 -3.90 20.02 -16.56
CA CYS A 18 -4.39 20.13 -15.18
C CYS A 18 -4.10 18.80 -14.47
N GLN A 19 -2.84 18.60 -14.09
CA GLN A 19 -2.44 17.53 -13.19
C GLN A 19 -2.85 18.01 -11.79
N LEU A 20 -3.99 17.52 -11.31
CA LEU A 20 -4.46 17.76 -9.95
C LEU A 20 -3.31 17.47 -8.97
N ALA A 21 -2.76 18.52 -8.35
CA ALA A 21 -1.83 18.36 -7.25
C ALA A 21 -2.51 17.46 -6.19
N PRO A 22 -1.81 16.49 -5.59
CA PRO A 22 -2.35 15.74 -4.47
C PRO A 22 -2.91 16.71 -3.44
N SER A 23 -4.15 16.48 -2.96
CA SER A 23 -4.77 17.35 -1.96
C SER A 23 -3.78 17.57 -0.82
N ALA A 24 -3.44 18.82 -0.51
CA ALA A 24 -2.38 19.18 0.42
C ALA A 24 -2.37 18.25 1.66
N GLY A 25 -1.35 17.39 1.77
CA GLY A 25 -1.21 16.38 2.83
C GLY A 25 -1.19 14.93 2.35
N PHE A 26 -2.01 14.56 1.37
CA PHE A 26 -2.04 13.19 0.85
C PHE A 26 -0.89 12.93 -0.12
N GLN A 27 -0.07 11.93 0.16
CA GLN A 27 1.00 11.48 -0.74
C GLN A 27 0.87 9.99 -1.01
N ARG A 28 1.26 9.56 -2.21
CA ARG A 28 1.28 8.15 -2.57
C ARG A 28 2.31 7.43 -1.71
N THR A 29 1.85 6.46 -0.93
CA THR A 29 2.67 5.62 -0.06
C THR A 29 2.49 4.18 -0.48
N VAL A 30 3.60 3.48 -0.71
CA VAL A 30 3.60 2.07 -1.05
C VAL A 30 4.32 1.30 0.04
N VAL A 31 3.72 0.20 0.48
CA VAL A 31 4.34 -0.74 1.41
C VAL A 31 4.32 -2.12 0.79
N PHE A 32 5.49 -2.74 0.73
CA PHE A 32 5.69 -4.12 0.34
C PHE A 32 6.12 -4.95 1.55
N ILE A 33 5.45 -6.06 1.79
CA ILE A 33 5.86 -7.10 2.74
C ILE A 33 6.22 -8.35 1.96
N LYS A 34 7.48 -8.76 1.98
CA LYS A 34 7.92 -10.03 1.40
C LYS A 34 7.46 -11.17 2.30
N ARG A 35 6.54 -12.00 1.78
CA ARG A 35 6.05 -13.21 2.45
C ARG A 35 5.59 -14.24 1.43
N GLN A 36 6.28 -15.38 1.39
CA GLN A 36 5.74 -16.56 0.71
C GLN A 36 4.39 -16.91 1.30
N SER A 37 3.38 -17.00 0.45
CA SER A 37 2.01 -17.33 0.83
C SER A 37 1.52 -18.48 -0.01
N TYR A 38 0.60 -19.24 0.56
CA TYR A 38 -0.12 -20.30 -0.13
C TYR A 38 -1.55 -19.84 -0.44
N PRO A 39 -2.27 -20.54 -1.33
CA PRO A 39 -3.71 -20.33 -1.47
C PRO A 39 -4.40 -20.29 -0.11
N SER A 40 -5.42 -19.43 0.01
CA SER A 40 -6.12 -19.16 1.27
C SER A 40 -5.31 -18.43 2.35
N GLN A 41 -4.15 -17.85 2.05
CA GLN A 41 -3.47 -16.94 2.99
C GLN A 41 -3.52 -15.50 2.50
N TYR A 42 -4.04 -14.62 3.34
CA TYR A 42 -4.26 -13.21 3.02
C TYR A 42 -3.52 -12.32 3.99
N VAL A 43 -2.74 -11.39 3.46
CA VAL A 43 -1.96 -10.47 4.27
C VAL A 43 -2.70 -9.14 4.36
N PHE A 44 -2.79 -8.63 5.58
CA PHE A 44 -3.31 -7.33 5.92
C PHE A 44 -2.22 -6.52 6.64
N LEU A 45 -2.35 -5.20 6.62
CA LEU A 45 -1.59 -4.32 7.49
C LEU A 45 -2.51 -3.78 8.58
N ARG A 46 -1.92 -3.62 9.75
CA ARG A 46 -2.43 -2.80 10.83
C ARG A 46 -1.31 -1.89 11.29
N GLY A 47 -1.61 -0.64 11.57
CA GLY A 47 -0.58 0.35 11.83
C GLY A 47 -1.16 1.70 12.16
N GLY A 48 -0.33 2.71 12.32
CA GLY A 48 -0.79 4.06 12.64
C GLY A 48 0.36 4.94 13.08
N ARG A 49 0.00 6.04 13.74
CA ARG A 49 0.97 6.90 14.42
C ARG A 49 1.70 6.15 15.54
N ASN A 50 2.80 6.73 16.03
CA ASN A 50 3.54 6.23 17.17
C ASN A 50 2.67 6.16 18.45
N ASP A 51 1.71 7.07 18.59
CA ASP A 51 0.71 7.07 19.68
C ASP A 51 -0.46 6.09 19.44
N GLY A 52 -0.46 5.38 18.31
CA GLY A 52 -1.49 4.42 17.93
C GLY A 52 -2.69 5.03 17.20
N SER A 53 -2.76 6.35 17.01
CA SER A 53 -3.89 6.97 16.33
C SER A 53 -3.95 6.59 14.84
N PRO A 54 -5.16 6.50 14.26
CA PRO A 54 -5.38 6.14 12.86
C PRO A 54 -4.80 7.18 11.90
N ILE A 55 -4.36 6.74 10.72
CA ILE A 55 -3.89 7.59 9.63
C ILE A 55 -4.84 7.46 8.44
N PRO A 56 -5.47 8.54 7.97
CA PRO A 56 -6.34 8.46 6.80
C PRO A 56 -5.60 7.98 5.54
N ILE A 57 -6.21 7.03 4.83
CA ILE A 57 -5.73 6.46 3.58
C ILE A 57 -6.83 6.44 2.51
N ARG A 58 -6.42 6.38 1.24
CA ARG A 58 -7.31 6.17 0.10
C ARG A 58 -6.68 5.15 -0.83
N HIS A 59 -7.36 4.04 -1.05
CA HIS A 59 -6.91 3.01 -2.00
C HIS A 59 -6.82 3.56 -3.42
N ARG A 60 -5.66 3.38 -4.04
CA ARG A 60 -5.42 3.83 -5.43
C ARG A 60 -5.82 2.80 -6.46
N VAL A 61 -5.64 1.52 -6.15
CA VAL A 61 -6.02 0.42 -7.04
C VAL A 61 -7.51 0.16 -6.89
N LYS A 62 -8.20 0.11 -8.04
CA LYS A 62 -9.62 -0.26 -8.13
C LYS A 62 -9.73 -1.41 -9.12
N PRO A 63 -9.70 -2.67 -8.65
CA PRO A 63 -9.91 -3.83 -9.51
C PRO A 63 -11.25 -3.75 -10.24
N THR A 64 -11.42 -4.54 -11.29
CA THR A 64 -12.65 -4.51 -12.09
C THR A 64 -13.85 -4.87 -11.22
N ILE A 65 -14.92 -4.07 -11.28
CA ILE A 65 -16.17 -4.35 -10.56
C ILE A 65 -16.69 -5.72 -10.98
N GLY A 66 -17.02 -6.57 -10.01
CA GLY A 66 -17.49 -7.94 -10.26
C GLY A 66 -16.39 -8.95 -10.58
N SER A 67 -15.11 -8.56 -10.51
CA SER A 67 -14.03 -9.54 -10.36
C SER A 67 -14.20 -10.30 -9.04
N ASP A 68 -13.78 -11.56 -8.96
CA ASP A 68 -13.72 -12.32 -7.69
C ASP A 68 -12.53 -11.84 -6.82
N SER A 69 -12.37 -10.51 -6.75
CA SER A 69 -11.26 -9.84 -6.12
C SER A 69 -11.59 -9.50 -4.68
N ARG A 70 -10.94 -10.22 -3.76
CA ARG A 70 -11.00 -9.93 -2.33
C ARG A 70 -10.54 -8.52 -2.00
N TYR A 71 -9.49 -8.05 -2.67
CA TYR A 71 -9.00 -6.69 -2.48
C TYR A 71 -10.05 -5.65 -2.87
N TYR A 72 -10.79 -5.86 -3.96
CA TYR A 72 -11.87 -4.95 -4.35
C TYR A 72 -12.87 -4.77 -3.21
N ASP A 73 -13.40 -5.88 -2.67
CA ASP A 73 -14.37 -5.82 -1.57
C ASP A 73 -13.73 -5.26 -0.29
N TRP A 74 -12.64 -5.84 0.20
CA TRP A 74 -12.03 -5.43 1.48
C TRP A 74 -11.49 -4.00 1.50
N SER A 75 -11.15 -3.41 0.35
CA SER A 75 -10.73 -2.01 0.29
C SER A 75 -11.90 -1.03 0.31
N GLN A 76 -13.13 -1.47 0.03
CA GLN A 76 -14.29 -0.58 0.12
C GLN A 76 -14.56 -0.26 1.58
N GLY A 77 -14.50 1.03 1.93
CA GLY A 77 -14.73 1.50 3.29
C GLY A 77 -13.55 1.33 4.25
N ASP A 78 -12.39 0.88 3.76
CA ASP A 78 -11.10 0.98 4.45
C ASP A 78 -10.56 2.40 4.24
N ASN A 79 -10.63 3.24 5.27
CA ASN A 79 -10.32 4.67 5.19
C ASN A 79 -9.14 5.06 6.07
N ASN A 80 -8.64 4.16 6.92
CA ASN A 80 -7.58 4.41 7.86
C ASN A 80 -6.60 3.24 7.88
N LEU A 81 -5.31 3.56 7.96
CA LEU A 81 -4.35 2.62 8.53
C LEU A 81 -4.45 2.77 10.05
N ASP A 82 -5.01 1.76 10.70
CA ASP A 82 -5.21 1.71 12.15
C ASP A 82 -4.84 0.32 12.75
N TRP A 83 -4.91 0.21 14.08
CA TRP A 83 -4.59 -1.03 14.79
C TRP A 83 -5.80 -1.97 14.94
N ASP A 84 -6.97 -1.54 14.49
CA ASP A 84 -8.20 -2.32 14.54
C ASP A 84 -8.27 -3.29 13.36
N ALA A 85 -9.28 -4.14 13.38
CA ALA A 85 -9.48 -5.14 12.34
C ALA A 85 -10.26 -4.55 11.15
N GLN A 86 -11.57 -4.75 11.15
CA GLN A 86 -12.46 -4.22 10.13
C GLN A 86 -13.00 -2.87 10.59
N GLU A 87 -12.93 -1.85 9.73
CA GLU A 87 -13.57 -0.56 9.97
C GLU A 87 -15.10 -0.65 9.85
N ASN A 88 -15.80 0.24 10.57
CA ASN A 88 -17.26 0.34 10.43
C ASN A 88 -17.63 0.77 9.00
N GLY A 89 -18.35 -0.10 8.29
CA GLY A 89 -18.74 0.14 6.90
C GLY A 89 -17.74 -0.38 5.86
N GLN A 90 -16.61 -0.97 6.29
CA GLN A 90 -15.72 -1.69 5.38
C GLN A 90 -16.39 -2.98 4.89
N TRP A 91 -16.30 -3.28 3.60
CA TRP A 91 -17.06 -4.38 3.02
C TRP A 91 -16.43 -5.75 3.32
N ASN A 92 -17.29 -6.76 3.35
CA ASN A 92 -16.90 -8.16 3.41
C ASN A 92 -16.79 -8.72 2.00
N PHE A 93 -15.79 -9.54 1.74
CA PHE A 93 -15.76 -10.34 0.52
C PHE A 93 -16.86 -11.40 0.56
N LYS A 94 -17.64 -11.47 -0.53
CA LYS A 94 -18.82 -12.36 -0.64
C LYS A 94 -19.80 -12.19 0.54
N SER A 95 -19.90 -11.00 1.15
CA SER A 95 -20.74 -10.64 2.30
C SER A 95 -20.38 -11.26 3.67
N PHE A 96 -19.54 -12.28 3.75
CA PHE A 96 -19.24 -12.98 5.01
C PHE A 96 -17.75 -13.02 5.39
N GLN A 97 -16.82 -12.86 4.44
CA GLN A 97 -15.39 -12.88 4.75
C GLN A 97 -14.93 -11.50 5.19
N LYS A 98 -14.79 -11.33 6.51
CA LYS A 98 -14.35 -10.06 7.11
C LYS A 98 -12.85 -9.81 6.85
N PRO A 99 -12.45 -8.57 6.53
CA PRO A 99 -11.04 -8.22 6.43
C PRO A 99 -10.36 -8.26 7.80
N GLY A 100 -9.06 -8.55 7.80
CA GLY A 100 -8.24 -8.58 9.00
C GLY A 100 -7.52 -7.26 9.30
N GLY A 101 -7.82 -6.17 8.59
CA GLY A 101 -7.09 -4.89 8.59
C GLY A 101 -7.15 -4.26 7.19
N THR A 102 -6.22 -3.34 6.90
CA THR A 102 -6.00 -2.82 5.55
C THR A 102 -5.51 -3.93 4.62
N PRO A 103 -6.23 -4.28 3.53
CA PRO A 103 -5.89 -5.42 2.69
C PRO A 103 -4.68 -5.17 1.80
N LEU A 104 -3.81 -6.17 1.64
CA LEU A 104 -2.69 -6.13 0.69
C LEU A 104 -3.00 -6.98 -0.55
N MET A 105 -2.42 -6.57 -1.67
CA MET A 105 -2.48 -7.31 -2.93
C MET A 105 -1.27 -8.23 -3.02
N TRP A 106 -1.46 -9.52 -3.31
CA TRP A 106 -0.32 -10.36 -3.68
C TRP A 106 0.24 -9.89 -5.03
N THR A 107 1.54 -9.66 -5.13
CA THR A 107 2.16 -9.17 -6.38
C THR A 107 3.36 -9.99 -6.84
N THR A 108 3.65 -9.88 -8.14
CA THR A 108 4.83 -10.45 -8.79
C THR A 108 5.37 -9.53 -9.88
N ASN A 109 6.66 -9.65 -10.19
CA ASN A 109 7.31 -9.00 -11.33
C ASN A 109 7.21 -9.83 -12.63
N VAL A 110 6.63 -11.03 -12.58
CA VAL A 110 6.43 -11.91 -13.74
C VAL A 110 5.12 -11.54 -14.44
N GLN A 111 5.22 -11.11 -15.69
CA GLN A 111 4.06 -10.77 -16.50
C GLN A 111 3.17 -12.00 -16.77
N GLY A 112 1.86 -11.83 -16.66
CA GLY A 112 0.87 -12.88 -16.89
C GLY A 112 -0.51 -12.31 -17.18
N THR A 113 -1.53 -13.16 -17.24
CA THR A 113 -2.91 -12.76 -17.51
C THR A 113 -3.62 -12.16 -16.27
N VAL A 114 -3.16 -12.53 -15.07
CA VAL A 114 -3.63 -12.00 -13.78
C VAL A 114 -2.78 -10.80 -13.38
N ASN A 115 -3.43 -9.66 -13.11
CA ASN A 115 -2.74 -8.42 -12.76
C ASN A 115 -3.50 -7.56 -11.74
N VAL A 116 -2.75 -6.70 -11.06
CA VAL A 116 -3.26 -5.90 -9.94
C VAL A 116 -4.43 -5.00 -10.32
N THR A 117 -4.39 -4.34 -11.48
CA THR A 117 -5.42 -3.38 -11.89
C THR A 117 -6.73 -4.05 -12.30
N LYS A 118 -6.68 -5.30 -12.76
CA LYS A 118 -7.87 -6.08 -13.14
C LYS A 118 -8.40 -6.92 -11.99
N ASP A 119 -7.53 -7.67 -11.33
CA ASP A 119 -7.89 -8.78 -10.44
C ASP A 119 -7.59 -8.48 -8.96
N GLY A 120 -6.89 -7.38 -8.65
CA GLY A 120 -6.48 -7.04 -7.27
C GLY A 120 -5.37 -7.95 -6.72
N ALA A 121 -4.68 -8.67 -7.59
CA ALA A 121 -3.49 -9.47 -7.30
C ALA A 121 -2.76 -9.76 -8.62
N GLY A 122 -1.51 -10.23 -8.55
CA GLY A 122 -0.76 -10.70 -9.72
C GLY A 122 0.31 -9.71 -10.19
N TYR A 123 0.52 -9.66 -11.49
CA TYR A 123 1.55 -8.80 -12.08
C TYR A 123 1.27 -7.31 -11.80
N THR A 124 2.32 -6.56 -11.46
CA THR A 124 2.34 -5.10 -11.47
C THR A 124 3.73 -4.58 -11.82
N PRO A 125 3.86 -3.54 -12.66
CA PRO A 125 5.17 -2.98 -13.01
C PRO A 125 5.88 -2.29 -11.84
N ILE A 126 5.18 -2.03 -10.74
CA ILE A 126 5.75 -1.40 -9.53
C ILE A 126 6.58 -2.42 -8.72
N ASN A 127 6.24 -3.70 -8.81
CA ASN A 127 7.01 -4.75 -8.16
C ASN A 127 8.11 -5.20 -9.13
N THR A 128 9.34 -4.83 -8.82
CA THR A 128 10.57 -5.24 -9.52
C THR A 128 11.30 -6.38 -8.82
N MET A 129 10.91 -6.70 -7.59
CA MET A 129 11.70 -7.49 -6.62
C MET A 129 11.45 -9.01 -6.69
N GLY A 130 10.43 -9.46 -7.41
CA GLY A 130 10.09 -10.88 -7.53
C GLY A 130 8.65 -11.21 -7.12
N PRO A 131 8.28 -12.50 -7.07
CA PRO A 131 6.99 -12.94 -6.57
C PRO A 131 6.89 -12.81 -5.04
N HIS A 132 5.67 -12.91 -4.49
CA HIS A 132 5.39 -12.96 -3.05
C HIS A 132 5.71 -11.68 -2.27
N TYR A 133 5.63 -10.53 -2.93
CA TYR A 133 5.55 -9.24 -2.26
C TYR A 133 4.08 -8.83 -2.15
N TRP A 134 3.60 -8.72 -0.92
CA TRP A 134 2.26 -8.23 -0.61
C TRP A 134 2.29 -6.70 -0.55
N MET A 135 1.43 -6.05 -1.34
CA MET A 135 1.53 -4.62 -1.63
C MET A 135 0.30 -3.85 -1.13
N MET A 136 0.54 -2.78 -0.40
CA MET A 136 -0.39 -1.67 -0.17
C MET A 136 0.02 -0.51 -1.07
N ASP A 137 -0.90 0.05 -1.85
CA ASP A 137 -0.69 1.24 -2.69
C ASP A 137 -1.85 2.22 -2.47
N VAL A 138 -1.58 3.26 -1.67
CA VAL A 138 -2.59 4.20 -1.16
C VAL A 138 -2.10 5.63 -1.29
N ASP A 139 -3.03 6.58 -1.33
CA ASP A 139 -2.74 7.96 -0.94
C ASP A 139 -2.93 8.06 0.58
N MET A 140 -1.88 8.44 1.31
CA MET A 140 -1.88 8.55 2.77
C MET A 140 -1.74 10.00 3.19
N ASP A 141 -2.52 10.44 4.19
CA ASP A 141 -2.40 11.80 4.76
C ASP A 141 -1.13 11.93 5.61
N CYS A 142 -0.06 12.44 5.01
CA CYS A 142 1.22 12.61 5.70
C CYS A 142 1.15 13.66 6.83
N ASN A 143 0.17 14.57 6.84
CA ASN A 143 -0.03 15.50 7.97
C ASN A 143 -0.51 14.78 9.23
N LYS A 144 -0.98 13.53 9.09
CA LYS A 144 -1.40 12.67 10.19
C LYS A 144 -0.35 11.65 10.59
N THR A 145 0.92 11.83 10.20
CA THR A 145 2.05 10.97 10.58
C THR A 145 2.98 11.64 11.62
N ASP A 146 3.95 10.91 12.16
CA ASP A 146 4.97 11.40 13.09
C ASP A 146 6.23 11.87 12.33
N ASP A 147 6.18 13.10 11.85
CA ASP A 147 7.18 13.74 10.99
C ASP A 147 7.42 12.96 9.68
N GLY A 148 6.32 12.51 9.05
CA GLY A 148 6.38 11.70 7.84
C GLY A 148 6.50 10.20 8.10
N TRP A 149 6.58 9.74 9.35
CA TRP A 149 6.78 8.34 9.71
C TRP A 149 5.58 7.73 10.42
N PHE A 150 5.38 6.43 10.23
CA PHE A 150 4.31 5.66 10.85
C PHE A 150 4.79 4.23 11.12
N GLN A 151 4.10 3.54 12.00
CA GLN A 151 4.40 2.15 12.34
C GLN A 151 3.35 1.21 11.78
N LEU A 152 3.75 -0.01 11.47
CA LEU A 152 2.85 -1.04 10.94
C LEU A 152 3.34 -2.45 11.29
N LYS A 153 2.40 -3.38 11.29
CA LYS A 153 2.66 -4.81 11.27
C LYS A 153 1.78 -5.52 10.24
N ALA A 154 2.33 -6.58 9.66
CA ALA A 154 1.59 -7.55 8.90
C ALA A 154 0.78 -8.48 9.82
N PHE A 155 -0.47 -8.70 9.44
CA PHE A 155 -1.39 -9.66 10.03
C PHE A 155 -1.89 -10.58 8.93
N VAL A 156 -1.76 -11.89 9.11
CA VAL A 156 -2.16 -12.87 8.11
C VAL A 156 -3.41 -13.58 8.57
N VAL A 157 -4.41 -13.64 7.70
CA VAL A 157 -5.61 -14.46 7.91
C VAL A 157 -5.52 -15.68 7.01
N HIS A 158 -5.77 -16.84 7.61
CA HIS A 158 -5.86 -18.12 6.93
C HIS A 158 -7.33 -18.46 6.67
N GLY A 159 -7.65 -18.74 5.41
CA GLY A 159 -8.90 -19.35 5.02
C GLY A 159 -8.98 -20.80 5.51
N GLU A 160 -10.19 -21.23 5.77
CA GLU A 160 -10.56 -22.59 6.16
C GLU A 160 -10.84 -23.43 4.90
N LYS A 161 -11.52 -24.57 5.09
CA LYS A 161 -11.94 -25.46 3.99
C LYS A 161 -12.66 -24.68 2.89
N ASN A 162 -12.29 -24.93 1.63
CA ASN A 162 -12.83 -24.26 0.44
C ASN A 162 -12.57 -22.75 0.40
N ASP A 163 -11.48 -22.27 1.00
CA ASP A 163 -11.07 -20.85 0.96
C ASP A 163 -12.10 -19.91 1.62
N TYR A 164 -12.86 -20.49 2.56
CA TYR A 164 -13.82 -19.80 3.41
C TYR A 164 -13.10 -19.14 4.58
N ILE A 165 -13.15 -17.82 4.69
CA ILE A 165 -12.63 -17.11 5.87
C ILE A 165 -13.80 -16.84 6.82
N SER A 166 -13.87 -17.56 7.94
CA SER A 166 -14.63 -17.11 9.10
C SER A 166 -13.68 -16.43 10.06
N TRP A 167 -13.97 -15.19 10.48
CA TRP A 167 -13.25 -14.63 11.61
C TRP A 167 -13.75 -15.33 12.87
N ASN A 168 -13.05 -16.37 13.30
CA ASN A 168 -13.33 -17.12 14.53
C ASN A 168 -12.39 -16.72 15.69
N GLY A 169 -11.55 -15.70 15.47
CA GLY A 169 -10.55 -15.22 16.42
C GLY A 169 -9.26 -16.05 16.48
N ASN A 170 -9.19 -17.19 15.80
CA ASN A 170 -8.07 -18.15 15.89
C ASN A 170 -7.39 -18.43 14.53
N ASN A 171 -7.94 -17.96 13.41
CA ASN A 171 -7.39 -18.18 12.08
C ASN A 171 -6.49 -17.04 11.58
N GLY A 172 -5.96 -16.21 12.50
CA GLY A 172 -5.06 -15.13 12.15
C GLY A 172 -3.77 -15.14 12.95
N GLU A 173 -2.69 -14.67 12.34
CA GLU A 173 -1.35 -14.62 12.91
C GLU A 173 -0.73 -13.24 12.71
N TRP A 174 -0.16 -12.69 13.78
CA TRP A 174 0.70 -11.53 13.68
C TRP A 174 2.10 -11.96 13.24
N GLU A 175 2.79 -11.10 12.49
CA GLU A 175 4.24 -11.25 12.41
C GLU A 175 4.88 -11.10 13.80
N ARG A 176 6.04 -11.76 14.01
CA ARG A 176 6.81 -11.58 15.24
C ARG A 176 7.22 -10.11 15.40
N GLY A 177 7.50 -9.69 16.63
CA GLY A 177 8.07 -8.36 16.86
C GLY A 177 9.37 -8.18 16.09
N VAL A 178 9.54 -7.04 15.42
CA VAL A 178 10.73 -6.71 14.65
C VAL A 178 11.49 -5.59 15.33
N GLU A 179 12.81 -5.70 15.34
CA GLU A 179 13.69 -4.59 15.67
C GLU A 179 14.28 -4.05 14.36
N GLN A 180 13.63 -3.03 13.80
CA GLN A 180 14.13 -2.35 12.62
C GLN A 180 15.37 -1.52 13.02
N THR A 181 16.53 -1.90 12.49
CA THR A 181 17.82 -1.24 12.80
C THR A 181 18.21 -0.28 11.70
N THR A 182 18.59 -0.79 10.53
CA THR A 182 19.02 0.00 9.38
C THR A 182 18.30 -0.48 8.12
N CYS A 183 17.66 0.44 7.41
CA CYS A 183 17.14 0.21 6.07
C CYS A 183 18.05 0.85 5.02
N TRP A 184 18.07 0.29 3.82
CA TRP A 184 18.62 0.99 2.67
C TRP A 184 17.74 2.21 2.32
N GLY A 185 18.39 3.33 2.03
CA GLY A 185 17.72 4.62 1.85
C GLY A 185 17.48 5.34 3.19
N ASP A 186 16.26 5.83 3.38
CA ASP A 186 15.87 6.52 4.62
C ASP A 186 15.57 5.50 5.74
N HIS A 187 15.61 5.91 7.01
CA HIS A 187 15.15 5.06 8.11
C HIS A 187 14.82 5.88 9.35
N LYS A 188 13.86 5.38 10.14
CA LYS A 188 13.57 5.82 11.50
C LYS A 188 13.26 4.60 12.35
N LYS A 189 13.52 4.71 13.65
CA LYS A 189 13.08 3.76 14.66
C LYS A 189 12.27 4.52 15.70
N PHE A 190 11.11 4.02 16.08
CA PHE A 190 10.40 4.51 17.24
C PHE A 190 10.89 3.78 18.49
N SER A 191 11.15 4.54 19.56
CA SER A 191 11.62 3.97 20.82
C SER A 191 10.53 3.11 21.45
N GLY A 192 10.86 1.89 21.87
CA GLY A 192 9.92 0.97 22.53
C GLY A 192 8.91 0.29 21.60
N VAL A 193 9.04 0.46 20.28
CA VAL A 193 8.17 -0.15 19.27
C VAL A 193 8.87 -1.35 18.63
N ASN A 194 8.16 -2.47 18.51
CA ASN A 194 8.63 -3.72 17.88
C ASN A 194 7.90 -4.00 16.54
N ASN A 195 7.68 -2.94 15.77
CA ASN A 195 6.94 -2.91 14.51
C ASN A 195 7.83 -2.37 13.40
N HIS A 196 7.45 -2.58 12.14
CA HIS A 196 8.11 -1.88 11.03
C HIS A 196 7.79 -0.39 11.12
N VAL A 197 8.74 0.45 10.74
CA VAL A 197 8.59 1.90 10.70
C VAL A 197 8.78 2.36 9.26
N ALA A 198 7.70 2.83 8.67
CA ALA A 198 7.59 3.22 7.27
C ALA A 198 7.45 4.74 7.14
N LYS A 199 7.77 5.24 5.95
CA LYS A 199 7.70 6.65 5.58
C LYS A 199 6.56 6.91 4.61
N CYS A 200 5.79 7.95 4.91
CA CYS A 200 4.74 8.46 4.03
C CYS A 200 5.35 9.13 2.79
N GLY A 201 4.69 8.98 1.63
CA GLY A 201 5.21 9.49 0.36
C GLY A 201 6.39 8.69 -0.19
N ALA A 202 6.62 7.48 0.31
CA ALA A 202 7.76 6.62 -0.05
C ALA A 202 7.30 5.20 -0.41
N ILE A 203 8.23 4.44 -0.98
CA ILE A 203 8.16 2.99 -1.13
C ILE A 203 8.92 2.37 0.03
N ASN A 204 8.21 1.56 0.79
CA ASN A 204 8.72 0.88 1.95
C ASN A 204 8.71 -0.62 1.65
N VAL A 205 9.84 -1.29 1.82
CA VAL A 205 9.96 -2.73 1.58
C VAL A 205 10.48 -3.38 2.84
N PHE A 206 9.73 -4.36 3.33
CA PHE A 206 10.07 -5.14 4.51
C PHE A 206 9.97 -6.63 4.22
N THR A 207 10.61 -7.43 5.07
CA THR A 207 10.44 -8.88 5.08
C THR A 207 9.59 -9.26 6.29
N TYR A 208 8.62 -10.15 6.10
CA TYR A 208 7.67 -10.54 7.14
C TYR A 208 8.39 -11.07 8.38
N GLY A 209 8.19 -10.41 9.51
CA GLY A 209 8.81 -10.73 10.78
C GLY A 209 10.31 -10.45 10.83
N GLU A 210 10.89 -9.65 9.94
CA GLU A 210 12.33 -9.35 9.96
C GLU A 210 12.59 -7.84 9.94
N GLY A 211 13.40 -7.34 10.88
CA GLY A 211 13.79 -5.92 10.91
C GLY A 211 14.81 -5.53 9.85
N THR A 212 15.46 -6.50 9.20
CA THR A 212 16.39 -6.33 8.08
C THR A 212 16.37 -7.59 7.19
N PRO A 213 16.59 -7.49 5.86
CA PRO A 213 16.78 -6.25 5.11
C PRO A 213 15.47 -5.46 4.95
N CYS A 214 15.57 -4.14 4.86
CA CYS A 214 14.48 -3.25 4.55
C CYS A 214 14.93 -2.10 3.63
N VAL A 215 13.99 -1.52 2.88
CA VAL A 215 14.21 -0.36 1.99
C VAL A 215 13.17 0.71 2.30
N VAL A 216 13.60 1.97 2.38
CA VAL A 216 12.69 3.12 2.34
C VAL A 216 13.21 4.09 1.29
N SER A 217 12.55 4.11 0.13
CA SER A 217 12.95 4.94 -1.01
C SER A 217 11.90 5.99 -1.37
N LYS A 218 12.36 7.19 -1.73
CA LYS A 218 11.50 8.27 -2.24
C LYS A 218 11.16 8.14 -3.72
N SER A 219 11.72 7.17 -4.44
CA SER A 219 11.57 7.05 -5.90
C SER A 219 11.15 5.64 -6.33
N PHE A 220 10.17 5.59 -7.23
CA PHE A 220 9.72 4.36 -7.92
C PHE A 220 10.74 3.80 -8.93
N GLY A 221 11.79 4.56 -9.26
CA GLY A 221 12.88 4.12 -10.14
C GLY A 221 14.21 3.89 -9.42
N ASP A 222 14.18 3.70 -8.10
CA ASP A 222 15.39 3.49 -7.31
C ASP A 222 16.02 2.12 -7.63
N PRO A 223 17.32 2.07 -8.02
CA PRO A 223 18.04 0.80 -8.23
C PRO A 223 18.03 -0.14 -7.01
N LEU A 224 17.74 0.38 -5.81
CA LEU A 224 17.65 -0.42 -4.58
C LEU A 224 16.42 -1.35 -4.55
N LEU A 225 15.46 -1.18 -5.46
CA LEU A 225 14.24 -2.00 -5.56
C LEU A 225 14.39 -3.18 -6.55
N GLY A 226 15.52 -3.33 -7.25
CA GLY A 226 15.75 -4.42 -8.21
C GLY A 226 17.06 -4.32 -8.96
#